data_AF-A0A2S7X859-F1
#
_entry.id   AF-A0A2S7X859-F1
#
_cell.length_a   1.000
_cell.length_b   1.000
_cell.length_c   1.000
_cell.angle_alpha   90.00
_cell.angle_beta   90.00
_cell.angle_gamma   90.00
#
_symmetry.space_group_name_H-M   'P 1'
#
loop_
_entity.id
_entity.type
_entity.pdbx_description
1 polymer ?
#
loop_
_entity_poly.entity_id
_entity_poly.type
_entity_poly.pdbx_seq_one_letter_code
_entity_poly.pdbx_strand_id
1 'polypeptide(L)'
;MDIQFKRASELKYAESLTQSNMASYYLARNIVWDSSLFIKNWALLDNFEIFADNHRVGIVRFSYNESTTFLRVFSENPAIKLYKEKGFTQTVEVNGLIEMEFTLSSNT
;
A
#
# COMPACT_ATOMS: atom_id res chain seq x y z
N MET A 1 -16.41 11.02 9.72
CA MET A 1 -15.07 10.44 9.62
C MET A 1 -14.28 11.27 8.63
N ASP A 2 -13.39 12.11 9.13
CA ASP A 2 -12.42 12.83 8.33
C ASP A 2 -11.22 11.93 8.05
N ILE A 3 -10.86 11.75 6.77
CA ILE A 3 -9.74 10.91 6.36
C ILE A 3 -8.67 11.79 5.72
N GLN A 4 -7.48 11.74 6.29
CA GLN A 4 -6.33 12.50 5.82
C GLN A 4 -5.18 11.57 5.44
N PHE A 5 -4.52 11.89 4.33
CA PHE A 5 -3.27 11.25 3.92
C PHE A 5 -2.14 12.25 4.13
N LYS A 6 -1.16 11.88 4.96
CA LYS A 6 0.03 12.70 5.24
C LYS A 6 1.26 11.98 4.72
N ARG A 7 2.21 12.69 4.12
CA ARG A 7 3.50 12.09 3.74
C ARG A 7 4.12 11.42 4.97
N ALA A 8 4.52 10.16 4.81
CA ALA A 8 5.06 9.39 5.92
C ALA A 8 6.47 9.90 6.26
N SER A 9 6.70 10.22 7.52
CA SER A 9 8.02 10.61 8.04
C SER A 9 8.64 9.55 8.96
N GLU A 10 7.81 8.65 9.51
CA GLU A 10 8.23 7.69 10.53
C GLU A 10 8.48 6.28 9.96
N LEU A 11 9.70 6.05 9.46
CA LEU A 11 10.14 4.76 8.91
C LEU A 11 9.90 3.59 9.89
N LYS A 12 10.33 3.74 11.15
CA LYS A 12 10.25 2.67 12.16
C LYS A 12 8.81 2.25 12.45
N TYR A 13 7.90 3.21 12.53
CA TYR A 13 6.48 2.89 12.69
C TYR A 13 6.00 2.10 11.47
N ALA A 14 6.28 2.60 10.26
CA ALA A 14 5.76 2.00 9.06
C ALA A 14 6.30 0.58 8.84
N GLU A 15 7.56 0.36 9.18
CA GLU A 15 8.19 -0.96 9.21
C GLU A 15 7.47 -1.89 10.18
N SER A 16 7.32 -1.48 11.44
CA SER A 16 6.65 -2.27 12.48
C SER A 16 5.19 -2.60 12.14
N LEU A 17 4.44 -1.61 11.65
CA LEU A 17 3.06 -1.79 11.23
C LEU A 17 2.97 -2.75 10.04
N THR A 18 3.84 -2.60 9.03
CA THR A 18 3.84 -3.48 7.86
C THR A 18 4.20 -4.90 8.25
N GLN A 19 5.24 -5.09 9.07
CA GLN A 19 5.65 -6.40 9.54
C GLN A 19 4.53 -7.09 10.33
N SER A 20 3.84 -6.35 11.20
CA SER A 20 2.72 -6.88 11.99
C SER A 20 1.52 -7.23 11.12
N ASN A 21 1.06 -6.32 10.26
CA ASN A 21 -0.11 -6.53 9.41
C ASN A 21 0.09 -7.64 8.37
N MET A 22 1.33 -7.84 7.91
CA MET A 22 1.67 -8.86 6.93
C MET A 22 2.13 -10.18 7.57
N ALA A 23 2.23 -10.29 8.90
CA ALA A 23 2.82 -11.44 9.58
C ALA A 23 2.15 -12.77 9.20
N SER A 24 0.81 -12.83 9.22
CA SER A 24 0.07 -14.02 8.80
C SER A 24 0.31 -14.37 7.32
N TYR A 25 0.41 -13.36 6.47
CA TYR A 25 0.71 -13.56 5.05
C TYR A 25 2.09 -14.16 4.84
N TYR A 26 3.10 -13.64 5.55
CA TYR A 26 4.48 -14.12 5.49
C TYR A 26 4.60 -15.55 6.03
N LEU A 27 3.98 -15.83 7.17
CA LEU A 27 3.96 -17.16 7.77
C LEU A 27 3.36 -18.21 6.83
N ALA A 28 2.19 -17.93 6.26
CA ALA A 28 1.50 -18.85 5.35
C ALA A 28 2.27 -19.13 4.04
N ARG A 29 3.28 -18.31 3.70
CA ARG A 29 4.05 -18.40 2.46
C ARG A 29 5.54 -18.67 2.68
N ASN A 30 5.93 -18.95 3.93
CA ASN A 30 7.31 -19.17 4.32
C ASN A 30 8.26 -18.02 3.88
N ILE A 31 7.75 -16.78 3.92
CA ILE A 31 8.54 -15.58 3.63
C ILE A 31 9.19 -15.10 4.92
N VAL A 32 10.51 -14.97 4.91
CA VAL A 32 11.24 -14.36 6.02
C VAL A 32 11.18 -12.84 5.87
N TRP A 33 10.79 -12.13 6.92
CA TRP A 33 10.83 -10.67 6.93
C TRP A 33 12.27 -10.17 6.78
N ASP A 34 12.48 -9.23 5.87
CA ASP A 34 13.76 -8.59 5.63
C ASP A 34 13.63 -7.07 5.81
N SER A 35 14.07 -6.59 6.97
CA SER A 35 14.13 -5.17 7.30
C SER A 35 14.97 -4.36 6.31
N SER A 36 16.08 -4.90 5.82
CA SER A 36 16.95 -4.19 4.87
C SER A 36 16.24 -3.98 3.54
N LEU A 37 15.51 -5.00 3.08
CA LEU A 37 14.68 -4.91 1.88
C LEU A 37 13.53 -3.92 2.07
N PHE A 38 12.91 -3.87 3.24
CA PHE A 38 11.87 -2.87 3.54
C PHE A 38 12.45 -1.45 3.45
N ILE A 39 13.58 -1.18 4.10
CA ILE A 39 14.23 0.14 4.11
C ILE A 39 14.63 0.56 2.70
N LYS A 40 15.17 -0.37 1.89
CA LYS A 40 15.49 -0.10 0.48
C LYS A 40 14.26 0.29 -0.33
N ASN A 41 13.15 -0.45 -0.18
CA ASN A 41 11.90 -0.15 -0.89
C ASN A 41 11.23 1.12 -0.38
N TRP A 42 11.37 1.45 0.91
CA TRP A 42 10.81 2.69 1.47
C TRP A 42 11.26 3.93 0.69
N ALA A 43 12.55 4.01 0.36
CA ALA A 43 13.12 5.13 -0.39
C ALA A 43 12.66 5.19 -1.86
N LEU A 44 12.11 4.11 -2.40
CA LEU A 44 11.67 4.00 -3.80
C LEU A 44 10.14 4.20 -3.96
N LEU A 45 9.41 4.30 -2.85
CA LEU A 45 7.96 4.39 -2.84
C LEU A 45 7.51 5.73 -2.29
N ASP A 46 6.37 6.20 -2.77
CA ASP A 46 5.65 7.27 -2.11
C ASP A 46 4.83 6.69 -0.97
N ASN A 47 5.24 7.01 0.26
CA ASN A 47 4.63 6.50 1.48
C ASN A 47 3.74 7.57 2.12
N PHE A 48 2.49 7.20 2.45
CA PHE A 48 1.54 8.07 3.11
C PHE A 48 0.91 7.39 4.32
N GLU A 49 0.90 8.09 5.44
CA GLU A 49 0.18 7.72 6.66
C GLU A 49 -1.28 8.12 6.53
N ILE A 50 -2.17 7.23 6.97
CA ILE A 50 -3.61 7.43 6.93
C ILE A 50 -4.06 7.81 8.34
N PHE A 51 -4.75 8.94 8.45
CA PHE A 51 -5.35 9.40 9.69
C PHE A 51 -6.88 9.41 9.55
N ALA A 52 -7.57 8.81 10.52
CA ALA A 52 -9.03 8.88 10.68
C ALA A 52 -9.35 9.66 11.95
N ASP A 53 -10.07 10.76 11.83
CA ASP A 53 -10.41 11.65 12.96
C ASP A 53 -9.16 11.98 13.82
N ASN A 54 -8.07 12.35 13.13
CA ASN A 54 -6.73 12.65 13.66
C ASN A 54 -5.99 11.50 14.36
N HIS A 55 -6.51 10.27 14.31
CA HIS A 55 -5.82 9.07 14.77
C HIS A 55 -5.13 8.38 13.60
N ARG A 56 -3.85 8.06 13.74
CA ARG A 56 -3.11 7.31 12.72
C ARG A 56 -3.61 5.86 12.68
N VAL A 57 -4.17 5.45 11.56
CA VAL A 57 -4.83 4.15 11.38
C VAL A 57 -4.16 3.24 10.35
N GLY A 58 -3.23 3.76 9.55
CA GLY A 58 -2.59 2.93 8.54
C GLY A 58 -1.51 3.61 7.73
N ILE A 59 -1.07 2.89 6.71
CA ILE A 59 -0.15 3.37 5.70
C ILE A 59 -0.61 2.87 4.32
N VAL A 60 -0.53 3.75 3.32
CA VAL A 60 -0.62 3.38 1.90
C VAL A 60 0.69 3.74 1.24
N ARG A 61 1.12 2.91 0.28
CA ARG A 61 2.38 3.09 -0.44
C ARG A 61 2.10 2.97 -1.92
N PHE A 62 2.70 3.86 -2.70
CA PHE A 62 2.57 3.89 -4.14
C PHE A 62 3.92 3.72 -4.81
N SER A 63 3.96 2.88 -5.84
CA SER A 63 5.03 2.86 -6.84
C SER A 63 4.51 3.45 -8.14
N TYR A 64 5.42 3.86 -9.02
CA TYR A 64 5.07 4.49 -10.28
C TYR A 64 5.87 3.91 -11.45
N ASN A 65 5.27 3.96 -12.63
CA ASN A 65 5.99 4.01 -13.90
C ASN A 65 5.68 5.36 -14.60
N GLU A 66 6.00 5.50 -15.89
CA GLU A 66 5.83 6.77 -16.65
C GLU A 66 4.46 7.44 -16.48
N SER A 67 3.36 6.66 -16.48
CA SER A 67 2.00 7.19 -16.46
C SER A 67 1.07 6.48 -15.47
N THR A 68 1.57 5.47 -14.76
CA THR A 68 0.76 4.56 -13.95
C THR A 68 1.21 4.55 -12.50
N THR A 69 0.25 4.70 -11.61
CA THR A 69 0.41 4.56 -10.16
C THR A 69 -0.01 3.15 -9.75
N PHE A 70 0.79 2.48 -8.93
CA PHE A 70 0.50 1.14 -8.44
C PHE A 70 0.38 1.12 -6.92
N LEU A 71 -0.53 0.29 -6.42
CA LEU A 71 -0.62 -0.08 -5.01
C LEU A 71 -0.82 -1.60 -4.88
N ARG A 72 -0.57 -2.13 -3.68
CA ARG A 72 -0.90 -3.52 -3.34
C ARG A 72 -1.84 -3.59 -2.16
N VAL A 73 -2.81 -4.48 -2.23
CA VAL A 73 -3.86 -4.65 -1.23
C VAL A 73 -4.23 -6.12 -1.11
N PHE A 74 -4.53 -6.59 0.10
CA PHE A 74 -5.06 -7.94 0.29
C PHE A 74 -6.45 -8.10 -0.33
N SER A 75 -6.72 -9.26 -0.94
CA SER A 75 -7.98 -9.60 -1.62
C SER A 75 -9.22 -9.47 -0.73
N GLU A 76 -9.06 -9.68 0.56
CA GLU A 76 -10.09 -9.59 1.60
C GLU A 76 -10.26 -8.18 2.16
N ASN A 77 -9.38 -7.24 1.79
CA ASN A 77 -9.42 -5.89 2.34
C ASN A 77 -10.59 -5.09 1.73
N PRO A 78 -11.49 -4.52 2.53
CA PRO A 78 -12.63 -3.75 2.02
C PRO A 78 -12.23 -2.52 1.21
N ALA A 79 -10.99 -2.02 1.34
CA ALA A 79 -10.47 -0.89 0.58
C ALA A 79 -10.43 -1.14 -0.94
N ILE A 80 -10.49 -2.39 -1.42
CA ILE A 80 -10.55 -2.69 -2.86
C ILE A 80 -11.70 -1.96 -3.54
N LYS A 81 -12.88 -1.92 -2.90
CA LYS A 81 -14.04 -1.22 -3.45
C LYS A 81 -13.76 0.27 -3.61
N LEU A 82 -13.16 0.88 -2.58
CA LEU A 82 -12.75 2.28 -2.60
C LEU A 82 -11.75 2.54 -3.73
N TYR A 83 -10.74 1.69 -3.90
CA TYR A 83 -9.74 1.87 -4.96
C TYR A 83 -10.38 1.80 -6.35
N LYS A 84 -11.28 0.85 -6.57
CA LYS A 84 -12.07 0.77 -7.83
C LYS A 84 -12.92 2.01 -8.08
N GLU A 85 -13.59 2.53 -7.05
CA GLU A 85 -14.35 3.79 -7.14
C GLU A 85 -13.46 5.02 -7.42
N LYS A 86 -12.18 4.98 -7.03
CA LYS A 86 -11.18 6.01 -7.35
C LYS A 86 -10.48 5.78 -8.70
N GLY A 87 -10.93 4.79 -9.48
CA GLY A 87 -10.45 4.53 -10.83
C GLY A 87 -9.28 3.54 -10.91
N PHE A 88 -8.85 2.93 -9.80
CA PHE A 88 -7.86 1.87 -9.86
C PHE A 88 -8.46 0.58 -10.44
N THR A 89 -7.73 -0.05 -11.35
CA THR A 89 -8.05 -1.37 -11.90
C THR A 89 -7.18 -2.44 -11.26
N GLN A 90 -7.74 -3.65 -11.09
CA GLN A 90 -6.99 -4.81 -10.62
C GLN A 90 -6.22 -5.41 -11.80
N THR A 91 -4.92 -5.61 -11.66
CA THR A 91 -4.05 -6.13 -12.73
C THR A 91 -3.76 -7.61 -12.55
N VAL A 92 -3.17 -7.96 -11.41
CA VAL A 92 -2.77 -9.30 -11.06
C VAL A 92 -3.10 -9.57 -9.60
N GLU A 93 -3.54 -10.79 -9.32
CA GLU A 93 -3.63 -11.31 -7.98
C GLU A 93 -2.66 -12.47 -7.83
N VAL A 94 -1.76 -12.39 -6.86
CA VAL A 94 -0.83 -13.45 -6.54
C VAL A 94 -0.98 -13.80 -5.08
N ASN A 95 -1.47 -15.00 -4.80
CA ASN A 95 -1.65 -15.52 -3.46
C ASN A 95 -2.44 -14.55 -2.55
N GLY A 96 -3.60 -14.04 -2.97
CA GLY A 96 -4.43 -13.15 -2.16
C GLY A 96 -3.88 -11.73 -1.97
N LEU A 97 -2.77 -11.38 -2.61
CA LEU A 97 -2.31 -10.00 -2.72
C LEU A 97 -2.62 -9.50 -4.13
N ILE A 98 -3.43 -8.46 -4.22
CA ILE A 98 -3.84 -7.82 -5.46
C ILE A 98 -2.92 -6.62 -5.71
N GLU A 99 -2.37 -6.57 -6.91
CA GLU A 99 -1.81 -5.33 -7.46
C GLU A 99 -2.91 -4.56 -8.17
N MET A 100 -3.01 -3.26 -7.87
CA MET A 100 -3.95 -2.36 -8.49
C MET A 100 -3.20 -1.20 -9.13
N GLU A 101 -3.67 -0.76 -10.28
CA GLU A 101 -3.05 0.30 -11.07
C GLU A 101 -4.04 1.43 -11.37
N PHE A 102 -3.54 2.66 -11.46
CA PHE A 102 -4.27 3.81 -11.95
C PHE A 102 -3.40 4.53 -12.96
N THR A 103 -3.78 4.49 -14.22
CA THR A 103 -3.10 5.22 -15.29
C THR A 103 -3.78 6.57 -15.46
N LEU A 104 -2.98 7.64 -15.42
CA LEU A 104 -3.46 8.95 -15.85
C LEU A 104 -3.76 8.85 -17.34
N SER A 105 -5.04 8.77 -17.70
CA SER A 105 -5.45 8.99 -19.07
C SER A 105 -5.09 10.42 -19.43
N SER A 106 -4.19 10.61 -20.39
CA SER A 106 -3.98 11.90 -21.03
C SER A 106 -5.35 12.38 -21.53
N ASN A 107 -5.96 13.33 -20.84
CA ASN A 107 -7.05 14.09 -21.44
C ASN A 107 -6.41 14.97 -22.51
N THR A 108 -6.45 14.46 -23.75
CA THR A 108 -6.04 15.10 -25.02
C THR A 108 -4.57 15.47 -25.20
#